data_AF-A0A9D0KZP2-F1
#
_entry.id   AF-A0A9D0KZP2-F1
#
_cell.length_a   1.000
_cell.length_b   1.000
_cell.length_c   1.000
_cell.angle_alpha   90.00
_cell.angle_beta   90.00
_cell.angle_gamma   90.00
#
_symmetry.space_group_name_H-M   'P 1'
#
loop_
_entity.id
_entity.type
_entity.pdbx_description
1 polymer ?
#
loop_
_entity_poly.entity_id
_entity_poly.type
_entity_poly.pdbx_seq_one_letter_code
_entity_poly.pdbx_strand_id
1 'polypeptide(L)'
;MKKNRFERIQKTIEDRFIKNLEMLDISSKERFLETFPSLWKKKKSFKEHIKTRLRYEHIPERNAEMFYAKKIFEVLANHNKVIIEKTGKVNYIQKEDWIVVLTKRGKIKTAFKLDIPLQKWKNSHKFMGKDEVENYESKQIKTVAQRILGRIRKF
;
A
#
# COMPACT_ATOMS: atom_id res chain seq x y z
N MET A 1 -23.90 -8.62 11.33
CA MET A 1 -23.44 -7.34 11.93
C MET A 1 -21.94 -7.05 11.82
N LYS A 2 -21.01 -8.00 12.07
CA LYS A 2 -19.55 -7.72 12.02
C LYS A 2 -19.01 -7.36 10.62
N LYS A 3 -19.52 -8.01 9.56
CA LYS A 3 -19.12 -7.79 8.15
C LYS A 3 -19.21 -6.32 7.74
N ASN A 4 -20.38 -5.71 7.96
CA ASN A 4 -20.66 -4.31 7.64
C ASN A 4 -19.74 -3.29 8.34
N ARG A 5 -19.20 -3.61 9.52
CA ARG A 5 -18.27 -2.70 10.23
C ARG A 5 -16.91 -2.63 9.53
N PHE A 6 -16.36 -3.78 9.13
CA PHE A 6 -15.06 -3.83 8.47
C PHE A 6 -15.11 -3.24 7.06
N GLU A 7 -16.18 -3.51 6.30
CA GLU A 7 -16.45 -2.86 5.02
C GLU A 7 -16.45 -1.33 5.14
N ARG A 8 -17.13 -0.79 6.17
CA ARG A 8 -17.14 0.67 6.43
C ARG A 8 -15.76 1.20 6.79
N ILE A 9 -14.97 0.47 7.58
CA ILE A 9 -13.60 0.85 7.94
C ILE A 9 -12.73 0.90 6.67
N GLN A 10 -12.78 -0.16 5.86
CA GLN A 10 -12.05 -0.24 4.60
C GLN A 10 -12.45 0.91 3.68
N LYS A 11 -13.74 1.05 3.37
CA LYS A 11 -14.25 2.11 2.49
C LYS A 11 -13.80 3.50 2.95
N THR A 12 -13.93 3.78 4.26
CA THR A 12 -13.48 5.06 4.83
C THR A 12 -11.98 5.32 4.62
N ILE A 13 -11.16 4.27 4.73
CA ILE A 13 -9.70 4.36 4.54
C ILE A 13 -9.38 4.54 3.05
N GLU A 14 -10.07 3.82 2.18
CA GLU A 14 -9.92 3.89 0.74
C GLU A 14 -10.32 5.26 0.19
N ASP A 15 -11.48 5.79 0.59
CA ASP A 15 -11.94 7.12 0.19
C ASP A 15 -10.92 8.20 0.58
N ARG A 16 -10.36 8.11 1.79
CA ARG A 16 -9.29 9.00 2.25
C ARG A 16 -8.01 8.84 1.43
N PHE A 17 -7.64 7.61 1.09
CA PHE A 17 -6.45 7.36 0.27
C PHE A 17 -6.64 7.90 -1.14
N ILE A 18 -7.80 7.68 -1.75
CA ILE A 18 -8.14 8.20 -3.08
C ILE A 18 -8.10 9.73 -3.09
N LYS A 19 -8.68 10.39 -2.09
CA LYS A 19 -8.56 11.85 -1.95
C LYS A 19 -7.10 12.29 -1.80
N ASN A 20 -6.26 11.54 -1.10
CA ASN A 20 -4.83 11.84 -1.02
C ASN A 20 -4.11 11.67 -2.37
N LEU A 21 -4.59 10.79 -3.26
CA LEU A 21 -4.02 10.60 -4.60
C LEU A 21 -4.24 11.82 -5.51
N GLU A 22 -5.26 12.64 -5.25
CA GLU A 22 -5.50 13.89 -6.00
C GLU A 22 -4.35 14.89 -5.85
N MET A 23 -3.54 14.76 -4.80
CA MET A 23 -2.36 15.60 -4.58
C MET A 23 -1.12 15.13 -5.37
N LEU A 24 -1.21 14.02 -6.11
CA LEU A 24 -0.12 13.54 -6.93
C LEU A 24 -0.05 14.32 -8.24
N ASP A 25 1.10 14.87 -8.52
CA ASP A 25 1.41 15.41 -9.84
C ASP A 25 2.03 14.29 -10.69
N ILE A 26 1.28 13.83 -11.70
CA ILE A 26 1.68 12.77 -12.63
C ILE A 26 1.98 13.31 -14.03
N SER A 27 2.34 14.59 -14.13
CA SER A 27 2.76 15.23 -15.39
C SER A 27 4.15 14.78 -15.86
N SER A 28 5.07 14.51 -14.93
CA SER A 28 6.41 13.98 -15.21
C SER A 28 6.89 13.04 -14.11
N LYS A 29 7.99 12.34 -14.38
CA LYS A 29 8.68 11.49 -13.40
C LYS A 29 9.12 12.28 -12.17
N GLU A 30 9.72 13.44 -12.39
CA GLU A 30 10.28 14.31 -11.35
C GLU A 30 9.18 14.85 -10.44
N ARG A 31 8.10 15.36 -11.04
CA ARG A 31 6.92 15.86 -10.32
C ARG A 31 6.22 14.77 -9.52
N PHE A 32 6.13 13.57 -10.08
CA PHE A 32 5.59 12.43 -9.37
C PHE A 32 6.44 12.05 -8.16
N LEU A 33 7.76 11.97 -8.30
CA LEU A 33 8.65 11.64 -7.19
C LEU A 33 8.70 12.76 -6.13
N GLU A 34 8.48 14.01 -6.52
CA GLU A 34 8.37 15.15 -5.60
C GLU A 34 7.09 15.08 -4.74
N THR A 35 5.96 14.70 -5.37
CA THR A 35 4.64 14.70 -4.72
C THR A 35 4.27 13.37 -4.06
N PHE A 36 4.78 12.23 -4.54
CA PHE A 36 4.52 10.88 -4.01
C PHE A 36 4.78 10.72 -2.50
N PRO A 37 5.84 11.30 -1.91
CA PRO A 37 6.07 11.26 -0.47
C PRO A 37 4.91 11.83 0.36
N SER A 38 4.03 12.67 -0.21
CA SER A 38 2.84 13.19 0.47
C SER A 38 1.82 12.11 0.83
N LEU A 39 1.87 10.93 0.18
CA LEU A 39 1.01 9.79 0.52
C LEU A 39 1.42 9.12 1.83
N TRP A 40 2.61 9.40 2.34
CA TRP A 40 3.11 8.82 3.59
C TRP A 40 2.62 9.59 4.80
N LYS A 41 2.52 8.91 5.96
CA LYS A 41 2.17 9.57 7.23
C LYS A 41 3.16 10.69 7.59
N LYS A 42 4.44 10.50 7.27
CA LYS A 42 5.50 11.50 7.38
C LYS A 42 6.31 11.48 6.08
N LYS A 43 6.64 12.63 5.49
CA LYS A 43 7.42 12.70 4.24
C LYS A 43 8.78 11.98 4.35
N LYS A 44 9.46 12.12 5.49
CA LYS A 44 10.75 11.43 5.77
C LYS A 44 10.64 9.90 5.69
N SER A 45 9.47 9.33 5.97
CA SER A 45 9.26 7.88 5.94
C SER A 45 9.44 7.26 4.56
N PHE A 46 9.17 7.98 3.46
CA PHE A 46 9.40 7.43 2.13
C PHE A 46 10.88 7.09 1.91
N LYS A 47 11.78 8.06 2.17
CA LYS A 47 13.23 7.87 2.03
C LYS A 47 13.78 6.82 3.01
N GLU A 48 13.29 6.81 4.25
CA GLU A 48 13.67 5.79 5.24
C GLU A 48 13.26 4.38 4.80
N HIS A 49 12.06 4.24 4.23
CA HIS A 49 11.61 2.96 3.70
C HIS A 49 12.46 2.51 2.52
N ILE A 50 12.80 3.40 1.59
CA ILE A 50 13.70 3.06 0.46
C ILE A 50 15.04 2.56 0.97
N LYS A 51 15.69 3.30 1.88
CA LYS A 51 16.97 2.86 2.49
C LYS A 51 16.85 1.47 3.12
N THR A 52 15.74 1.23 3.82
CA THR A 52 15.47 -0.08 4.43
C THR A 52 15.30 -1.16 3.38
N ARG A 53 14.57 -0.90 2.29
CA ARG A 53 14.35 -1.87 1.21
C ARG A 53 15.61 -2.15 0.39
N LEU A 54 16.46 -1.16 0.19
CA LEU A 54 17.77 -1.35 -0.43
C LEU A 54 18.66 -2.24 0.44
N ARG A 55 18.72 -1.98 1.74
CA ARG A 55 19.51 -2.80 2.69
C ARG A 55 19.08 -4.27 2.73
N TYR A 56 17.79 -4.54 2.51
CA TYR A 56 17.26 -5.91 2.44
C TYR A 56 17.17 -6.45 1.01
N GLU A 57 17.76 -5.76 0.03
CA GLU A 57 17.74 -6.15 -1.39
C GLU A 57 16.33 -6.39 -1.95
N HIS A 58 15.33 -5.71 -1.36
CA HIS A 58 13.93 -5.80 -1.79
C HIS A 58 13.67 -5.01 -3.07
N ILE A 59 14.49 -4.01 -3.36
CA ILE A 59 14.39 -3.15 -4.55
C ILE A 59 15.80 -2.90 -5.10
N PRO A 60 15.95 -2.63 -6.40
CA PRO A 60 17.25 -2.31 -7.00
C PRO A 60 17.73 -0.90 -6.58
N GLU A 61 19.05 -0.71 -6.56
CA GLU A 61 19.67 0.59 -6.29
C GLU A 61 19.36 1.62 -7.38
N ARG A 62 19.47 1.21 -8.65
CA ARG A 62 19.19 2.09 -9.79
C ARG A 62 17.70 2.39 -9.86
N ASN A 63 17.35 3.68 -9.84
CA ASN A 63 15.97 4.17 -9.86
C ASN A 63 15.11 3.64 -8.67
N ALA A 64 15.72 3.41 -7.50
CA ALA A 64 15.05 2.84 -6.32
C ALA A 64 13.72 3.54 -5.95
N GLU A 65 13.70 4.88 -5.97
CA GLU A 65 12.49 5.67 -5.66
C GLU A 65 11.33 5.34 -6.61
N MET A 66 11.61 5.36 -7.92
CA MET A 66 10.60 5.09 -8.93
C MET A 66 10.16 3.63 -8.91
N PHE A 67 11.10 2.70 -8.75
CA PHE A 67 10.80 1.27 -8.64
C PHE A 67 9.87 1.01 -7.46
N TYR A 68 10.21 1.54 -6.29
CA TYR A 68 9.42 1.35 -5.07
C TYR A 68 8.03 1.97 -5.18
N ALA A 69 7.90 3.17 -5.76
CA ALA A 69 6.61 3.80 -6.02
C ALA A 69 5.75 2.98 -7.02
N LYS A 70 6.34 2.49 -8.13
CA LYS A 70 5.67 1.60 -9.09
C LYS A 70 5.19 0.33 -8.39
N LYS A 71 6.05 -0.32 -7.60
CA LYS A 71 5.72 -1.56 -6.89
C LYS A 71 4.56 -1.38 -5.91
N ILE A 72 4.46 -0.24 -5.22
CA ILE A 72 3.31 0.08 -4.37
C ILE A 72 2.01 0.11 -5.18
N PHE A 73 1.99 0.82 -6.31
CA PHE A 73 0.81 0.85 -7.17
C PHE A 73 0.50 -0.49 -7.84
N GLU A 74 1.51 -1.30 -8.14
CA GLU A 74 1.34 -2.67 -8.64
C GLU A 74 0.63 -3.56 -7.62
N VAL A 75 1.02 -3.49 -6.35
CA VAL A 75 0.32 -4.22 -5.28
C VAL A 75 -1.13 -3.75 -5.18
N LEU A 76 -1.36 -2.45 -5.12
CA LEU A 76 -2.71 -1.89 -5.01
C LEU A 76 -3.59 -2.25 -6.22
N ALA A 77 -3.03 -2.28 -7.43
CA ALA A 77 -3.71 -2.66 -8.66
C ALA A 77 -4.03 -4.16 -8.76
N ASN A 78 -3.18 -5.01 -8.19
CA ASN A 78 -3.20 -6.46 -8.44
C ASN A 78 -3.32 -7.33 -7.17
N HIS A 79 -3.66 -6.74 -6.03
CA HIS A 79 -3.83 -7.49 -4.79
C HIS A 79 -4.90 -8.59 -4.95
N ASN A 80 -4.61 -9.75 -4.36
CA ASN A 80 -5.52 -10.90 -4.28
C ASN A 80 -6.09 -11.07 -2.86
N LYS A 81 -5.48 -10.45 -1.86
CA LYS A 81 -5.96 -10.49 -0.47
C LYS A 81 -5.94 -9.11 0.15
N VAL A 82 -7.00 -8.84 0.92
CA VAL A 82 -7.13 -7.65 1.76
C VAL A 82 -7.35 -8.11 3.20
N ILE A 83 -6.56 -7.58 4.13
CA ILE A 83 -6.71 -7.82 5.57
C ILE A 83 -7.00 -6.49 6.25
N ILE A 84 -8.16 -6.39 6.90
CA ILE A 84 -8.59 -5.18 7.61
C ILE A 84 -8.38 -5.39 9.10
N GLU A 85 -7.67 -4.47 9.75
CA GLU A 85 -7.46 -4.48 11.20
C GLU A 85 -8.49 -3.58 11.91
N LYS A 86 -9.04 -4.01 13.05
CA LYS A 86 -9.87 -3.13 13.91
C LYS A 86 -9.17 -1.85 14.36
N THR A 87 -7.84 -1.84 14.42
CA THR A 87 -7.04 -0.64 14.74
C THR A 87 -7.10 0.45 13.67
N GLY A 88 -7.80 0.18 12.56
CA GLY A 88 -7.97 1.11 11.44
C GLY A 88 -6.77 1.05 10.50
N LYS A 89 -6.39 -0.16 10.08
CA LYS A 89 -5.42 -0.37 9.01
C LYS A 89 -6.00 -1.31 7.97
N VAL A 90 -5.57 -1.13 6.73
CA VAL A 90 -5.90 -2.04 5.62
C VAL A 90 -4.60 -2.48 4.98
N ASN A 91 -4.42 -3.79 4.89
CA ASN A 91 -3.24 -4.42 4.31
C ASN A 91 -3.65 -5.03 2.97
N TYR A 92 -3.05 -4.54 1.88
CA TYR A 92 -3.22 -5.08 0.53
C TYR A 92 -2.05 -5.99 0.22
N ILE A 93 -2.35 -7.21 -0.23
CA ILE A 93 -1.36 -8.26 -0.42
C ILE A 93 -1.46 -8.77 -1.84
N GLN A 94 -0.32 -8.79 -2.55
CA GLN A 94 -0.20 -9.32 -3.90
C GLN A 94 0.57 -10.64 -3.87
N LYS A 95 -0.10 -11.74 -4.21
CA LYS A 95 0.39 -13.13 -4.35
C LYS A 95 1.37 -13.57 -3.25
N GLU A 96 1.17 -13.11 -2.02
CA GLU A 96 2.10 -13.33 -0.90
C GLU A 96 3.54 -12.84 -1.14
N ASP A 97 3.74 -11.96 -2.13
CA ASP A 97 5.03 -11.37 -2.50
C ASP A 97 5.21 -10.02 -1.80
N TRP A 98 4.22 -9.11 -1.89
CA TRP A 98 4.33 -7.77 -1.33
C TRP A 98 3.08 -7.35 -0.56
N ILE A 99 3.31 -6.53 0.48
CA ILE A 99 2.27 -5.91 1.28
C ILE A 99 2.37 -4.39 1.17
N VAL A 100 1.22 -3.73 1.01
CA VAL A 100 1.05 -2.27 1.22
C VAL A 100 0.07 -2.05 2.36
N VAL A 101 0.46 -1.24 3.34
CA VAL A 101 -0.36 -0.97 4.53
C VAL A 101 -0.82 0.48 4.53
N LEU A 102 -2.14 0.68 4.55
CA LEU A 102 -2.77 1.99 4.72
C LEU A 102 -3.22 2.19 6.16
N THR A 103 -3.02 3.40 6.67
CA THR A 103 -3.51 3.85 7.98
C THR A 103 -4.96 4.32 7.92
N LYS A 104 -5.59 4.53 9.09
CA LYS A 104 -6.93 5.13 9.22
C LYS A 104 -7.10 6.47 8.48
N ARG A 105 -6.00 7.20 8.22
CA ARG A 105 -6.00 8.48 7.51
C ARG A 105 -5.84 8.34 5.99
N GLY A 106 -5.88 7.13 5.45
CA GLY A 106 -5.61 6.88 4.03
C GLY A 106 -4.17 7.26 3.63
N LYS A 107 -3.22 7.13 4.55
CA LYS A 107 -1.78 7.33 4.28
C LYS A 107 -1.04 6.01 4.32
N ILE A 108 -0.02 5.87 3.47
CA ILE A 108 0.88 4.71 3.47
C ILE A 108 1.65 4.70 4.79
N LYS A 109 1.53 3.58 5.51
CA LYS A 109 2.31 3.28 6.70
C LYS A 109 3.63 2.62 6.33
N THR A 110 3.57 1.62 5.45
CA THR A 110 4.72 0.85 4.99
C THR A 110 4.34 0.07 3.72
N ALA A 111 5.35 -0.29 2.94
CA ALA A 111 5.27 -1.31 1.91
C ALA A 111 6.55 -2.17 1.94
N PHE A 112 6.42 -3.47 1.70
CA PHE A 112 7.55 -4.39 1.78
C PHE A 112 7.30 -5.71 1.06
N LYS A 113 8.40 -6.36 0.66
CA LYS A 113 8.40 -7.74 0.23
C LYS A 113 8.24 -8.66 1.45
N LEU A 114 7.40 -9.68 1.34
CA LEU A 114 7.28 -10.76 2.29
C LEU A 114 8.45 -11.73 2.10
N ASP A 115 9.37 -11.73 3.05
CA ASP A 115 10.49 -12.69 3.10
C ASP A 115 10.11 -14.00 3.81
N ILE A 116 8.91 -14.05 4.39
CA ILE A 116 8.37 -15.21 5.10
C ILE A 116 6.97 -15.52 4.59
N PRO A 117 6.50 -16.79 4.68
CA PRO A 117 5.14 -17.14 4.31
C PRO A 117 4.11 -16.25 5.01
N LEU A 118 3.03 -15.89 4.31
CA LEU A 118 2.03 -14.95 4.81
C LEU A 118 1.48 -15.37 6.18
N GLN A 119 1.24 -16.66 6.39
CA GLN A 119 0.76 -17.17 7.68
C GLN A 119 1.74 -16.91 8.82
N LYS A 120 3.05 -17.03 8.58
CA LYS A 120 4.10 -16.75 9.58
C LYS A 120 4.16 -15.26 9.88
N TRP A 121 4.00 -14.40 8.88
CA TRP A 121 3.88 -12.95 9.07
C TRP A 121 2.64 -12.59 9.90
N LYS A 122 1.50 -13.20 9.60
CA LYS A 122 0.27 -13.00 10.38
C LYS A 122 0.44 -13.39 11.84
N ASN A 123 1.08 -14.53 12.10
CA ASN A 123 1.33 -15.01 13.46
C ASN A 123 2.30 -14.08 14.22
N SER A 124 3.38 -13.60 13.57
CA SER A 124 4.36 -12.71 14.21
C SER A 124 3.82 -11.32 14.54
N HIS A 125 2.89 -10.82 13.72
CA HIS A 125 2.25 -9.52 13.93
C HIS A 125 1.06 -9.58 14.90
N LYS A 126 0.87 -10.73 15.58
CA LYS A 126 -0.22 -10.99 16.52
C LYS A 126 -1.59 -10.68 15.90
N PHE A 127 -1.81 -11.03 14.64
CA PHE A 127 -3.14 -10.92 13.99
C PHE A 127 -4.19 -11.90 14.58
N MET A 128 -3.86 -12.61 15.67
CA MET A 128 -4.63 -13.74 16.21
C MET A 128 -6.12 -13.43 16.44
N GLY A 129 -6.92 -13.80 15.44
CA GLY A 129 -8.24 -14.43 15.61
C GLY A 129 -9.41 -13.59 16.11
N LYS A 130 -9.25 -12.31 16.47
CA LYS A 130 -10.39 -11.50 16.99
C LYS A 130 -10.67 -10.19 16.24
N ASP A 131 -9.72 -9.71 15.43
CA ASP A 131 -9.72 -8.32 14.94
C ASP A 131 -9.50 -8.15 13.43
N GLU A 132 -9.48 -9.24 12.66
CA GLU A 132 -9.28 -9.23 11.22
C GLU A 132 -10.45 -9.85 10.45
N VAL A 133 -10.66 -9.37 9.23
CA VAL A 133 -11.50 -10.04 8.23
C VAL A 133 -10.72 -10.08 6.92
N GLU A 134 -10.69 -11.26 6.32
CA GLU A 134 -10.06 -11.52 5.03
C GLU A 134 -11.11 -11.47 3.90
N ASN A 135 -10.64 -11.16 2.69
CA ASN A 135 -11.40 -11.27 1.43
C ASN A 135 -12.52 -10.24 1.23
N TYR A 136 -12.19 -8.95 1.37
CA TYR A 136 -12.97 -7.91 0.73
C TYR A 136 -12.36 -7.52 -0.61
N GLU A 137 -13.21 -7.49 -1.63
CA GLU A 137 -12.83 -6.97 -2.93
C GLU A 137 -12.72 -5.44 -2.85
N SER A 138 -11.57 -4.88 -3.23
CA SER A 138 -11.37 -3.43 -3.33
C SER A 138 -11.33 -2.98 -4.78
N LYS A 139 -12.49 -3.06 -5.47
CA LYS A 139 -12.58 -2.67 -6.90
C LYS A 139 -12.13 -1.23 -7.14
N GLN A 140 -12.51 -0.31 -6.25
CA GLN A 140 -12.21 1.11 -6.41
C GLN A 140 -10.70 1.39 -6.34
N ILE A 141 -9.99 0.80 -5.36
CA ILE A 141 -8.53 0.92 -5.27
C ILE A 141 -7.86 0.30 -6.48
N LYS A 142 -8.29 -0.89 -6.92
CA LYS A 142 -7.74 -1.52 -8.13
C LYS A 142 -7.84 -0.59 -9.33
N THR A 143 -9.03 -0.05 -9.60
CA THR A 143 -9.27 0.85 -10.73
C THR A 143 -8.40 2.10 -10.67
N VAL A 144 -8.36 2.79 -9.52
CA VAL A 144 -7.58 4.04 -9.39
C VAL A 144 -6.07 3.73 -9.47
N ALA A 145 -5.60 2.68 -8.80
CA ALA A 145 -4.20 2.28 -8.83
C ALA A 145 -3.77 1.86 -10.24
N GLN A 146 -4.59 1.14 -10.99
CA GLN A 146 -4.32 0.76 -12.39
C GLN A 146 -4.17 1.98 -13.30
N ARG A 147 -5.04 2.99 -13.14
CA ARG A 147 -4.96 4.24 -13.91
C ARG A 147 -3.65 4.98 -13.65
N ILE A 148 -3.27 5.13 -12.38
CA ILE A 148 -2.01 5.78 -12.00
C ILE A 148 -0.83 4.95 -12.52
N LEU A 149 -0.85 3.64 -12.30
CA LEU A 149 0.19 2.72 -12.76
C LEU A 149 0.41 2.83 -14.27
N GLY A 150 -0.67 2.89 -15.06
CA GLY A 150 -0.59 3.06 -16.52
C GLY A 150 0.07 4.35 -16.97
N ARG A 151 -0.07 5.44 -16.19
CA ARG A 151 0.63 6.72 -16.45
C ARG A 151 2.09 6.63 -16.05
N ILE A 152 2.38 6.20 -14.82
CA ILE A 152 3.75 6.20 -14.28
C ILE A 152 4.65 5.12 -14.88
N ARG A 153 4.09 4.08 -15.53
CA ARG A 153 4.87 3.08 -16.28
C ARG A 153 5.68 3.68 -17.43
N LYS A 154 5.25 4.84 -17.95
CA LYS A 154 5.91 5.57 -19.04
C LYS A 154 7.12 6.39 -18.58
N PHE A 155 7.33 6.51 -17.26
CA PHE A 155 8.47 7.20 -16.64
C PHE A 155 9.68 6.29 -16.44
#